data_AF-A0A6M3J804-F1
#
_entry.id   AF-A0A6M3J804-F1
#
_cell.length_a   1.000
_cell.length_b   1.000
_cell.length_c   1.000
_cell.angle_alpha   90.00
_cell.angle_beta   90.00
_cell.angle_gamma   90.00
#
_symmetry.space_group_name_H-M   'P 1'
#
loop_
_entity.id
_entity.type
_entity.pdbx_description
1 polymer ?
#
loop_
_entity_poly.entity_id
_entity_poly.type
_entity_poly.pdbx_seq_one_letter_code
_entity_poly.pdbx_strand_id
1 'polypeptide(L)' 'MNLHEHLQPLPTELLLAMAKGEVDAQAIAARLVAERGLDGAGKWVGFEKAAQHWAQEM' A
#
# COMPACT_ATOMS: atom_id res chain seq x y z
N MET A 1 9.86 -11.65 4.55
CA MET A 1 10.41 -10.58 3.71
C MET A 1 11.09 -9.58 4.62
N ASN A 2 12.32 -9.15 4.31
CA ASN A 2 13.04 -8.22 5.13
C ASN A 2 12.71 -6.78 4.70
N LEU A 3 11.78 -6.13 5.40
CA LEU A 3 11.25 -4.82 4.97
C LEU A 3 12.33 -3.74 4.88
N HIS A 4 13.39 -3.83 5.69
CA HIS A 4 14.46 -2.82 5.69
C HIS A 4 15.18 -2.74 4.33
N GLU A 5 15.49 -3.89 3.71
CA GLU A 5 16.17 -3.96 2.40
C GLU A 5 15.35 -3.29 1.29
N HIS A 6 14.02 -3.35 1.40
CA HIS A 6 13.12 -2.76 0.40
C HIS A 6 12.82 -1.29 0.63
N LEU A 7 12.99 -0.80 1.86
CA LEU A 7 12.79 0.62 2.20
C LEU A 7 14.08 1.45 2.06
N GLN A 8 15.26 0.82 2.14
CA GLN A 8 16.57 1.48 1.96
C GLN A 8 16.69 2.34 0.69
N PRO A 9 16.16 1.94 -0.48
CA PRO A 9 16.26 2.76 -1.69
C PRO A 9 15.31 3.98 -1.71
N LEU A 10 14.38 4.11 -0.76
CA LEU A 10 13.45 5.23 -0.75
C LEU A 10 14.17 6.54 -0.41
N PRO A 11 13.78 7.67 -1.02
CA PRO A 11 14.31 8.98 -0.65
C PRO A 11 14.13 9.27 0.84
N THR A 12 15.14 9.89 1.46
CA THR A 12 15.12 10.24 2.88
C THR A 12 13.89 11.08 3.25
N GLU A 13 13.48 11.99 2.37
CA GLU A 13 12.32 12.87 2.58
C GLU A 13 11.02 12.07 2.70
N LEU A 14 10.88 11.01 1.90
CA LEU A 14 9.72 10.12 1.96
C LEU A 14 9.72 9.30 3.26
N LEU A 15 10.87 8.75 3.64
CA LEU A 15 11.01 8.03 4.92
C LEU A 15 10.68 8.92 6.11
N LEU A 16 11.11 10.19 6.09
CA LEU A 16 10.78 11.18 7.11
C LEU A 16 9.29 11.49 7.16
N ALA A 17 8.65 11.70 6.00
CA ALA A 17 7.22 11.97 5.92
C ALA A 17 6.38 10.79 6.46
N MET A 18 6.77 9.55 6.13
CA MET A 18 6.17 8.34 6.70
C MET A 18 6.36 8.26 8.22
N ALA A 19 7.57 8.52 8.72
CA ALA A 19 7.89 8.45 10.15
C ALA A 19 7.14 9.49 10.99
N LYS A 20 6.81 10.64 10.40
CA LYS A 20 6.02 11.71 11.05
C LYS A 20 4.51 11.54 10.90
N GLY A 21 4.04 10.56 10.11
CA GLY A 21 2.63 10.41 9.77
C GLY A 21 2.10 11.48 8.81
N GLU A 22 2.98 12.20 8.11
CA GLU A 22 2.62 13.17 7.07
C GLU A 22 2.14 12.46 5.78
N VAL A 23 2.45 11.17 5.66
CA VAL A 23 2.03 10.29 4.56
C VAL A 23 1.33 9.06 5.13
N ASP A 24 0.12 8.79 4.65
CA ASP A 24 -0.58 7.53 4.91
C ASP A 24 -0.09 6.44 3.94
N ALA A 25 1.05 5.83 4.32
CA ALA A 25 1.66 4.77 3.53
C ALA A 25 0.75 3.54 3.38
N GLN A 26 -0.13 3.29 4.36
CA GLN A 26 -1.07 2.18 4.32
C GLN A 26 -2.15 2.42 3.27
N ALA A 27 -2.73 3.63 3.24
CA ALA A 27 -3.73 3.98 2.23
C ALA A 27 -3.14 3.94 0.80
N ILE A 28 -1.91 4.43 0.63
CA ILE A 28 -1.20 4.36 -0.67
C ILE A 28 -0.96 2.91 -1.07
N ALA A 29 -0.47 2.07 -0.16
CA ALA A 29 -0.25 0.64 -0.43
C ALA A 29 -1.55 -0.08 -0.80
N ALA A 30 -2.63 0.15 -0.06
CA ALA A 30 -3.95 -0.41 -0.33
C ALA A 30 -4.46 -0.03 -1.73
N ARG A 31 -4.35 1.26 -2.11
CA ARG A 31 -4.68 1.70 -3.47
C ARG A 31 -3.83 0.99 -4.54
N LEU A 32 -2.52 0.90 -4.33
CA LEU A 32 -1.61 0.23 -5.25
C LEU A 32 -1.93 -1.27 -5.40
N VAL A 33 -2.35 -1.93 -4.33
CA VAL A 33 -2.78 -3.35 -4.34
C VAL A 33 -4.13 -3.51 -5.05
N ALA A 34 -5.07 -2.58 -4.82
CA ALA A 34 -6.36 -2.53 -5.51
C ALA A 34 -6.20 -2.35 -7.03
N GLU A 35 -5.33 -1.43 -7.45
CA GLU A 35 -5.01 -1.17 -8.86
C GLU A 35 -4.36 -2.40 -9.55
N ARG A 36 -3.80 -3.34 -8.77
CA ARG A 36 -3.29 -4.63 -9.25
C ARG A 36 -4.36 -5.74 -9.24
N GLY A 37 -5.58 -5.43 -8.80
CA GLY A 37 -6.69 -6.38 -8.75
C GLY A 37 -6.61 -7.40 -7.62
N LEU A 38 -5.90 -7.08 -6.54
CA LEU A 38 -5.66 -7.98 -5.40
C LEU A 38 -6.52 -7.62 -4.18
N ASP A 39 -6.99 -8.61 -3.42
CA ASP A 39 -7.64 -8.44 -2.12
C ASP A 39 -6.63 -8.39 -0.95
N GLY A 40 -7.12 -8.29 0.29
CA GLY A 40 -6.31 -8.24 1.50
C GLY A 40 -5.55 -9.53 1.83
N ALA A 41 -5.90 -10.65 1.17
CA ALA A 41 -5.13 -11.89 1.22
C ALA A 41 -4.07 -11.97 0.11
N GLY A 42 -3.97 -10.94 -0.75
CA GLY A 42 -3.09 -10.91 -1.91
C GLY A 42 -3.60 -11.80 -3.06
N LYS A 43 -4.86 -12.22 -3.05
CA LYS A 43 -5.46 -13.03 -4.12
C LYS A 43 -5.98 -12.12 -5.22
N TRP A 44 -5.77 -12.51 -6.47
CA TRP A 44 -6.37 -11.80 -7.60
C TRP A 44 -7.89 -12.02 -7.64
N VAL A 45 -8.63 -10.92 -7.57
CA VAL A 45 -10.10 -10.88 -7.57
C VAL A 45 -10.67 -10.00 -8.70
N GLY A 46 -9.80 -9.35 -9.48
CA GLY A 46 -10.17 -8.38 -10.51
C GLY A 46 -10.32 -6.96 -9.97
N PHE A 47 -10.19 -5.96 -10.85
CA PHE A 47 -10.05 -4.54 -10.45
C PHE A 47 -11.26 -4.01 -9.67
N GLU A 48 -12.48 -4.31 -10.12
CA GLU A 48 -13.70 -3.81 -9.48
C GLU A 48 -13.86 -4.35 -8.05
N LYS A 49 -13.69 -5.67 -7.88
CA LYS A 49 -13.80 -6.31 -6.56
C LYS A 49 -12.67 -5.88 -5.63
N ALA A 50 -11.46 -5.70 -6.15
CA ALA A 50 -10.34 -5.19 -5.38
C ALA A 50 -10.62 -3.75 -4.91
N ALA A 51 -11.10 -2.88 -5.79
CA ALA A 51 -11.48 -1.52 -5.43
C ALA A 51 -12.57 -1.47 -4.35
N GLN A 52 -13.61 -2.32 -4.46
CA GLN A 52 -14.65 -2.43 -3.45
C GLN A 52 -14.12 -2.93 -2.10
N HIS A 53 -13.26 -3.95 -2.11
CA HIS A 53 -12.66 -4.51 -0.91
C HIS A 53 -11.83 -3.44 -0.16
N TRP A 54 -10.94 -2.74 -0.86
CA TRP A 54 -10.08 -1.74 -0.24
C TRP A 54 -10.80 -0.42 0.09
N ALA A 55 -11.94 -0.12 -0.53
CA ALA A 55 -12.78 1.03 -0.16
C ALA A 55 -13.60 0.83 1.12
N GLN A 56 -13.78 -0.42 1.57
CA GLN A 56 -14.52 -0.76 2.80
C GLN A 56 -13.63 -0.82 4.05
N GLU A 57 -12.31 -0.95 3.86
CA GLU A 57 -11.32 -1.03 4.95
C GLU A 57 -10.59 0.31 5.23
N MET A 58 -10.93 1.35 4.46
CA MET A 58 -10.49 2.74 4.64
C MET A 58 -11.57 3.56 5.34
#